data_AF-A0A8T5HPK9-F1
#
_entry.id   AF-A0A8T5HPK9-F1
#
_cell.length_a   1.000
_cell.length_b   1.000
_cell.length_c   1.000
_cell.angle_alpha   90.00
_cell.angle_beta   90.00
_cell.angle_gamma   90.00
#
_symmetry.space_group_name_H-M   'P 1'
#
loop_
_entity.id
_entity.type
_entity.pdbx_description
1 polymer ?
#
loop_
_entity_poly.entity_id
_entity_poly.type
_entity_poly.pdbx_seq_one_letter_code
_entity_poly.pdbx_strand_id
1 'polypeptide(L)'
;MSNKKKPEEKITTIKLLEETKFRIEKLREHKRESYDDILRKILYILNTARDSPEKAKRILEKISELRNRMIEEERQQKENLEKENKLI
;
A
#
# COMPACT_ATOMS: atom_id res chain seq x y z
N MET A 1 -9.33 -11.68 35.69
CA MET A 1 -9.57 -10.75 34.57
C MET A 1 -9.79 -11.59 33.32
N SER A 2 -11.01 -11.62 32.79
CA SER A 2 -11.37 -12.49 31.66
C SER A 2 -10.73 -11.98 30.37
N ASN A 3 -9.77 -12.74 29.85
CA ASN A 3 -9.14 -12.50 28.56
C ASN A 3 -10.19 -12.76 27.47
N LYS A 4 -10.97 -11.74 27.08
CA LYS A 4 -11.92 -11.85 25.97
C LYS A 4 -11.12 -12.11 24.70
N LYS A 5 -11.05 -13.37 24.25
CA LYS A 5 -10.54 -13.73 22.92
C LYS A 5 -11.30 -12.89 21.90
N LYS A 6 -10.57 -12.09 21.10
CA LYS A 6 -11.16 -11.45 19.92
C LYS A 6 -11.78 -12.55 19.04
N PRO A 7 -12.97 -12.31 18.45
CA PRO A 7 -13.56 -13.28 17.52
C PRO A 7 -12.53 -13.57 16.42
N GLU A 8 -12.35 -14.86 16.10
CA GLU A 8 -11.44 -15.28 15.04
C GLU A 8 -11.91 -14.65 13.72
N GLU A 9 -11.09 -13.78 13.14
CA GLU A 9 -11.34 -13.19 11.83
C GLU A 9 -11.26 -14.32 10.79
N LYS A 10 -12.37 -14.56 10.08
CA LYS A 10 -12.44 -15.58 9.03
C LYS A 10 -11.69 -15.06 7.80
N ILE A 11 -10.60 -15.75 7.44
CA ILE A 11 -9.81 -15.43 6.24
C ILE A 11 -10.49 -16.01 5.01
N THR A 12 -10.54 -15.23 3.93
CA THR A 12 -11.05 -15.64 2.62
C THR A 12 -10.00 -15.36 1.54
N THR A 13 -10.04 -16.11 0.44
CA THR A 13 -9.11 -15.94 -0.68
C THR A 13 -9.79 -15.27 -1.87
N ILE A 14 -9.12 -14.28 -2.46
CA ILE A 14 -9.56 -13.63 -3.71
C ILE A 14 -8.55 -13.98 -4.80
N LYS A 15 -9.03 -14.51 -5.93
CA LYS A 15 -8.21 -14.71 -7.13
C LYS A 15 -8.22 -13.43 -7.95
N LEU A 16 -7.04 -12.97 -8.36
CA LEU A 16 -6.85 -11.76 -9.15
C LEU A 16 -5.97 -12.06 -10.36
N LEU A 17 -6.21 -11.38 -11.47
CA LEU A 17 -5.27 -11.36 -12.58
C LEU A 17 -4.00 -10.62 -12.14
N GLU A 18 -2.86 -11.00 -12.71
CA GLU A 18 -1.55 -10.46 -12.36
C GLU A 18 -1.48 -8.94 -12.51
N GLU A 19 -2.04 -8.40 -13.59
CA GLU A 19 -2.11 -6.95 -13.80
C GLU A 19 -2.89 -6.24 -12.69
N THR A 20 -4.01 -6.83 -12.24
CA THR A 20 -4.83 -6.25 -11.17
C THR A 20 -4.08 -6.29 -9.84
N LYS A 21 -3.44 -7.42 -9.53
CA LYS A 21 -2.60 -7.58 -8.34
C LYS A 21 -1.49 -6.53 -8.32
N PHE A 22 -0.77 -6.36 -9.43
CA PHE A 22 0.29 -5.37 -9.57
C PHE A 22 -0.21 -3.93 -9.36
N ARG A 23 -1.40 -3.60 -9.89
CA ARG A 23 -2.02 -2.28 -9.67
C ARG A 23 -2.39 -2.03 -8.20
N ILE A 24 -2.82 -3.07 -7.48
CA ILE A 24 -3.13 -2.97 -6.05
C ILE A 24 -1.84 -2.80 -5.23
N GLU A 25 -0.80 -3.58 -5.53
CA GLU A 25 0.50 -3.49 -4.84
C GLU A 25 1.13 -2.10 -4.97
N LYS A 26 0.89 -1.43 -6.10
CA LYS A 26 1.27 -0.04 -6.35
C LYS A 26 0.60 1.01 -5.44
N LEU A 27 -0.43 0.64 -4.68
CA LEU A 27 -1.11 1.52 -3.72
C LEU A 27 -0.60 1.33 -2.28
N ARG A 28 0.41 0.49 -2.10
CA ARG A 28 1.09 0.27 -0.84
C ARG A 28 1.93 1.50 -0.46
N GLU A 29 1.76 1.97 0.76
CA GLU A 29 2.52 3.06 1.40
C GLU A 29 3.66 2.52 2.27
N HIS A 30 3.57 1.28 2.73
CA HIS A 30 4.61 0.66 3.54
C HIS A 30 4.83 -0.80 3.15
N LYS A 31 6.09 -1.26 3.19
CA LYS A 31 6.45 -2.65 2.81
C LYS A 31 5.64 -3.72 3.56
N ARG A 32 5.18 -3.44 4.78
CA ARG A 32 4.47 -4.39 5.66
C ARG A 32 2.94 -4.39 5.57
N GLU A 33 2.31 -3.57 4.72
CA GLU A 33 0.84 -3.58 4.61
C GLU A 33 0.30 -4.94 4.10
N SER A 34 -0.79 -5.42 4.65
CA SER A 34 -1.46 -6.59 4.09
C SER A 34 -2.29 -6.21 2.86
N TYR A 35 -2.72 -7.21 2.08
CA TYR A 35 -3.70 -6.97 1.02
C TYR A 35 -5.03 -6.46 1.57
N ASP A 36 -5.42 -6.91 2.77
CA ASP A 36 -6.64 -6.43 3.43
C ASP A 36 -6.54 -4.94 3.77
N ASP A 37 -5.39 -4.47 4.25
CA ASP A 37 -5.15 -3.05 4.54
C ASP A 37 -5.29 -2.19 3.27
N ILE A 38 -4.67 -2.63 2.17
CA ILE A 38 -4.73 -1.92 0.89
C ILE A 38 -6.18 -1.89 0.36
N LEU A 39 -6.88 -3.02 0.42
CA LEU A 39 -8.27 -3.10 -0.04
C LEU A 39 -9.21 -2.23 0.81
N ARG A 40 -9.06 -2.23 2.14
CA ARG A 40 -9.83 -1.34 3.03
C ARG A 40 -9.59 0.13 2.71
N LYS A 41 -8.35 0.50 2.43
CA LYS A 41 -7.99 1.86 2.01
C LYS A 41 -8.65 2.24 0.69
N ILE A 42 -8.62 1.36 -0.31
CA ILE A 42 -9.31 1.57 -1.60
C ILE A 42 -10.80 1.79 -1.37
N LEU A 43 -11.45 0.94 -0.57
CA LEU A 43 -12.87 1.06 -0.26
C LEU A 43 -13.18 2.36 0.50
N TYR A 44 -12.32 2.76 1.43
CA TYR A 44 -12.47 4.03 2.15
C TYR A 44 -12.39 5.23 1.21
N ILE A 45 -11.43 5.24 0.28
CA ILE A 45 -11.29 6.31 -0.72
C ILE A 45 -12.50 6.34 -1.63
N LEU A 46 -12.97 5.18 -2.10
CA LEU A 46 -14.15 5.08 -2.96
C LEU A 46 -15.40 5.62 -2.27
N ASN A 47 -15.63 5.24 -1.00
CA ASN A 47 -16.74 5.77 -0.20
C ASN A 47 -16.61 7.28 0.01
N THR A 48 -15.40 7.75 0.32
CA THR A 48 -15.11 9.18 0.50
C THR A 48 -15.33 9.96 -0.79
N ALA A 49 -14.99 9.40 -1.95
CA ALA A 49 -15.14 10.08 -3.24
C ALA A 49 -16.59 10.36 -3.59
N ARG A 50 -17.52 9.51 -3.15
CA ARG A 50 -18.96 9.74 -3.32
C ARG A 50 -19.45 10.91 -2.47
N ASP A 51 -19.01 10.98 -1.21
CA ASP A 51 -19.54 11.94 -0.24
C ASP A 51 -18.79 13.29 -0.27
N SER A 52 -17.49 13.27 -0.58
CA SER A 52 -16.62 14.46 -0.70
C SER A 52 -15.46 14.20 -1.68
N PRO A 53 -15.67 14.49 -2.99
CA PRO A 53 -14.67 14.29 -4.04
C PRO A 53 -13.33 14.98 -3.78
N GLU A 54 -13.34 16.20 -3.22
CA GLU A 54 -12.14 16.99 -2.94
C GLU A 54 -11.29 16.33 -1.86
N LYS A 55 -11.93 15.76 -0.84
CA LYS A 55 -11.24 15.03 0.22
C LYS A 55 -10.60 13.76 -0.35
N ALA A 56 -11.32 13.02 -1.20
CA ALA A 56 -10.78 11.85 -1.87
C ALA A 56 -9.58 12.21 -2.76
N LYS A 57 -9.67 13.30 -3.52
CA LYS A 57 -8.56 13.83 -4.33
C LYS A 57 -7.31 14.10 -3.48
N ARG A 58 -7.46 14.80 -2.34
CA ARG A 58 -6.34 15.07 -1.42
C ARG A 58 -5.71 13.80 -0.84
N ILE A 59 -6.52 12.77 -0.56
CA ILE A 59 -6.02 11.48 -0.09
C ILE A 59 -5.19 10.81 -1.19
N LEU A 60 -5.69 10.80 -2.43
CA LEU A 60 -4.99 10.22 -3.58
C LEU A 60 -3.68 10.96 -3.89
N GLU A 61 -3.65 12.29 -3.78
CA GLU A 61 -2.43 13.10 -3.94
C GLU A 61 -1.38 12.72 -2.90
N LYS A 62 -1.76 12.59 -1.62
CA LYS A 62 -0.84 12.16 -0.55
C LYS A 62 -0.27 10.76 -0.79
N ILE A 63 -1.10 9.82 -1.25
CA ILE A 63 -0.65 8.46 -1.60
C ILE A 63 0.37 8.52 -2.74
N SER A 64 0.13 9.36 -3.74
CA SER A 64 1.06 9.57 -4.86
C SER A 64 2.40 10.14 -4.38
N GLU A 65 2.38 11.16 -3.52
CA GLU A 65 3.59 11.77 -2.95
C GLU A 65 4.42 10.78 -2.10
N LEU A 66 3.76 10.00 -1.23
CA LEU A 66 4.39 8.96 -0.43
C LEU A 66 5.09 7.94 -1.34
N ARG A 67 4.40 7.49 -2.37
CA ARG A 67 4.93 6.51 -3.30
C ARG A 67 6.13 7.02 -4.09
N ASN A 68 6.09 8.27 -4.54
CA ASN A 68 7.22 8.88 -5.23
C ASN A 68 8.46 8.93 -4.34
N ARG A 69 8.30 9.25 -3.05
CA ARG A 69 9.40 9.20 -2.08
C ARG A 69 9.96 7.79 -1.91
N MET A 70 9.11 6.78 -1.77
CA MET A 70 9.55 5.39 -1.65
C MET A 70 10.33 4.91 -2.89
N ILE A 71 9.85 5.26 -4.09
CA ILE A 71 10.53 4.89 -5.34
C ILE A 71 11.92 5.52 -5.40
N GLU A 72 12.03 6.79 -5.01
CA GLU A 72 13.30 7.51 -4.97
C GLU A 72 14.26 6.89 -3.95
N GLU A 73 13.78 6.56 -2.75
CA GLU A 73 14.57 5.86 -1.72
C GLU A 73 15.06 4.49 -2.21
N GLU A 74 14.20 3.70 -2.86
CA GLU A 74 14.58 2.39 -3.43
C GLU A 74 15.61 2.54 -4.56
N ARG A 75 15.49 3.59 -5.37
CA ARG A 75 16.46 3.90 -6.42
C ARG A 75 17.82 4.25 -5.82
N GLN A 76 17.86 5.14 -4.84
CA GLN A 76 19.10 5.54 -4.17
C GLN A 76 19.79 4.37 -3.48
N GLN A 77 19.03 3.48 -2.84
CA GLN A 77 19.55 2.25 -2.24
C GLN A 77 20.21 1.33 -3.28
N LYS A 78 19.58 1.14 -4.44
CA LYS A 78 20.15 0.34 -5.54
C LYS A 78 21.44 0.95 -6.08
N GLU A 79 21.44 2.27 -6.33
CA GLU A 79 22.63 2.97 -6.81
C GLU A 79 23.80 2.87 -5.83
N ASN A 80 23.54 2.91 -4.52
CA ASN A 80 24.57 2.75 -3.49
C ASN A 80 25.13 1.32 -3.46
N LEU A 81 24.28 0.30 -3.52
CA LEU A 81 24.70 -1.11 -3.59
C LEU A 81 25.52 -1.41 -4.85
N GLU A 82 25.14 -0.84 -6.00
CA GLU A 82 25.91 -1.00 -7.24
C GLU A 82 27.28 -0.35 -7.17
N LYS A 83 27.41 0.81 -6.50
CA LYS A 83 28.71 1.46 -6.26
C LYS A 83 29.58 0.62 -5.34
N GLU A 84 29.01 0.09 -4.25
CA GLU A 84 29.70 -0.78 -3.30
C GLU A 84 30.22 -2.06 -3.98
N ASN A 85 29.39 -2.72 -4.79
CA ASN A 85 29.79 -3.93 -5.53
C ASN A 85 30.85 -3.69 -6.61
N LYS A 86 31.04 -2.45 -7.09
CA LYS A 86 32.10 -2.09 -8.05
C LYS A 86 33.43 -1.75 -7.38
N LEU A 87 33.44 -1.58 -6.05
CA LEU A 87 34.63 -1.26 -5.25
C LEU A 87 35.30 -2.51 -4.65
N ILE A 88 34.66 -3.68 -4.78
CA ILE A 88 35.15 -5.01 -4.36
C ILE A 88 35.65 -5.77 -5.59
#